data_AF-A0A3C0UWC6-F1
#
_entry.id   AF-A0A3C0UWC6-F1
#
_cell.length_a   1.000
_cell.length_b   1.000
_cell.length_c   1.000
_cell.angle_alpha   90.00
_cell.angle_beta   90.00
_cell.angle_gamma   90.00
#
_symmetry.space_group_name_H-M   'P 1'
#
loop_
_entity.id
_entity.type
_entity.pdbx_description
1 polymer ?
#
loop_
_entity_poly.entity_id
_entity_poly.type
_entity_poly.pdbx_seq_one_letter_code
_entity_poly.pdbx_strand_id
1 'polypeptide(L)'
;MKPKIFIGSSVEGLSVGYSIQQNLTHDADVTVWDQGVFELSKTTIESLLDILDKSDFGIFVFSPDDISVIRQEKKNVVRDNIIFEFGLFVGKLSRERVFFVIPSGSDFHLPTDLLGITPGKYDPNREDKSLQAATGPLCHQIRTILKKLGTINISEETAKEPEKKDKIPDEDYSWIDLFINKDYDEVIKVLEEQLKSEIDNNKIIDKKTWLCYAVFKKNETDGIRKMDEFLLEFETNFIAHREIAKLYLWEDYLDKSISILENAILKFEEEDSLYTLLSECYRKEKGDQFALNFLESQSTKNSIAITLEQVSIYSEQKDYIKAKKAIHKIYLCFPNNEIIRYNYARIALEISDYEIALFFLRSLTTDFPKNSTYWGYLSNCCVALDFYDLAMVSAKKANEINENKEEWINSNIGNMLKNKGFYSEGIIYLEKGLEMNKNSDYAHDRLATSLKLREEELTKVNEKVKEGRKLLRQYDSENILQSKEFPF
;
A
#
# COMPACT_ATOMS: atom_id res chain seq x y z
N MET A 1 -25.57 -31.29 -2.10
CA MET A 1 -25.88 -30.04 -1.39
C MET A 1 -25.83 -28.91 -2.41
N LYS A 2 -26.75 -27.94 -2.37
CA LYS A 2 -26.67 -26.80 -3.29
C LYS A 2 -25.52 -25.87 -2.83
N PRO A 3 -24.69 -25.34 -3.75
CA PRO A 3 -23.70 -24.35 -3.42
C PRO A 3 -24.35 -23.07 -2.92
N LYS A 4 -23.77 -22.47 -1.89
CA LYS A 4 -24.17 -21.19 -1.31
C LYS A 4 -23.47 -20.06 -2.04
N ILE A 5 -24.23 -19.07 -2.48
CA ILE A 5 -23.70 -17.95 -3.25
C ILE A 5 -24.11 -16.65 -2.61
N PHE A 6 -23.13 -15.78 -2.38
CA PHE A 6 -23.38 -14.39 -2.01
C PHE A 6 -23.44 -13.50 -3.25
N ILE A 7 -24.41 -12.58 -3.30
CA ILE A 7 -24.48 -11.53 -4.31
C ILE A 7 -24.29 -10.15 -3.69
N GLY A 8 -23.16 -9.52 -4.02
CA GLY A 8 -22.88 -8.12 -3.71
C GLY A 8 -23.31 -7.19 -4.86
N SER A 9 -23.90 -6.04 -4.52
CA SER A 9 -24.28 -5.02 -5.49
C SER A 9 -24.49 -3.68 -4.79
N SER A 10 -24.55 -2.59 -5.54
CA SER A 10 -25.10 -1.33 -5.04
C SER A 10 -26.62 -1.44 -4.86
N VAL A 11 -27.25 -0.37 -4.35
CA VAL A 11 -28.72 -0.29 -4.28
C VAL A 11 -29.33 -0.24 -5.68
N GLU A 12 -28.66 0.43 -6.62
CA GLU A 12 -29.05 0.58 -8.01
C GLU A 12 -28.94 -0.75 -8.79
N GLY A 13 -27.91 -1.55 -8.49
CA GLY A 13 -27.66 -2.88 -9.05
C GLY A 13 -28.55 -4.00 -8.49
N LEU A 14 -29.34 -3.72 -7.46
CA LEU A 14 -30.11 -4.72 -6.71
C LEU A 14 -31.11 -5.50 -7.59
N SER A 15 -31.75 -4.81 -8.55
CA SER A 15 -32.67 -5.43 -9.51
C SER A 15 -32.01 -6.51 -10.38
N VAL A 16 -30.73 -6.32 -10.72
CA VAL A 16 -29.91 -7.30 -11.44
C VAL A 16 -29.52 -8.44 -10.50
N GLY A 17 -29.14 -8.12 -9.26
CA GLY A 17 -28.84 -9.12 -8.22
C GLY A 17 -30.00 -10.09 -7.99
N TYR A 18 -31.22 -9.59 -7.83
CA TYR A 18 -32.42 -10.43 -7.70
C TYR A 18 -32.74 -11.25 -8.96
N SER A 19 -32.50 -10.69 -10.14
CA SER A 19 -32.69 -11.42 -11.40
C SER A 19 -31.72 -12.60 -11.52
N ILE A 20 -30.47 -12.43 -11.08
CA ILE A 20 -29.47 -13.50 -11.01
C ILE A 20 -29.89 -14.55 -9.98
N GLN A 21 -30.33 -14.15 -8.78
CA GLN A 21 -30.87 -15.06 -7.76
C GLN A 21 -32.03 -15.89 -8.31
N GLN A 22 -32.97 -15.26 -9.02
CA GLN A 22 -34.13 -15.95 -9.61
C GLN A 22 -33.69 -16.98 -10.66
N ASN A 23 -32.72 -16.65 -11.52
CA ASN A 23 -32.22 -17.56 -12.55
C ASN A 23 -31.41 -18.74 -12.01
N LEU A 24 -30.83 -18.61 -10.81
CA LEU A 24 -30.02 -19.65 -10.17
C LEU A 24 -30.76 -20.44 -9.08
N THR A 25 -32.05 -20.18 -8.87
CA THR A 25 -32.88 -20.77 -7.78
C THR A 25 -32.84 -22.31 -7.75
N HIS A 26 -32.74 -22.97 -8.90
CA HIS A 26 -32.68 -24.44 -8.96
C HIS A 26 -31.26 -25.00 -8.77
N ASP A 27 -30.23 -24.17 -8.91
CA ASP A 27 -28.83 -24.59 -8.98
C ASP A 27 -28.06 -24.30 -7.69
N ALA A 28 -28.42 -23.25 -6.96
CA ALA A 28 -27.68 -22.74 -5.81
C ALA A 28 -28.62 -22.14 -4.75
N ASP A 29 -28.13 -22.07 -3.50
CA ASP A 29 -28.75 -21.30 -2.42
C ASP A 29 -28.13 -19.90 -2.44
N VAL A 30 -28.83 -18.95 -3.05
CA VAL A 30 -28.30 -17.61 -3.34
C VAL A 30 -28.88 -16.59 -2.37
N THR A 31 -28.01 -15.79 -1.75
CA THR A 31 -28.38 -14.70 -0.84
C THR A 31 -27.86 -13.37 -1.37
N VAL A 32 -28.75 -12.39 -1.55
CA VAL A 32 -28.38 -11.01 -1.92
C VAL A 32 -28.09 -10.20 -0.65
N TRP A 33 -27.15 -9.25 -0.72
CA TRP A 33 -26.63 -8.51 0.44
C TRP A 33 -27.70 -7.85 1.33
N ASP A 34 -28.87 -7.48 0.81
CA ASP A 34 -29.94 -6.83 1.59
C ASP A 34 -30.90 -7.82 2.27
N GLN A 35 -30.74 -9.13 2.02
CA GLN A 35 -31.60 -10.20 2.54
C GLN A 35 -31.12 -10.74 3.90
N GLY A 36 -30.89 -9.84 4.85
CA GLY A 36 -30.55 -10.20 6.23
C GLY A 36 -29.10 -10.63 6.47
N VAL A 37 -28.19 -10.19 5.59
CA VAL A 37 -26.73 -10.40 5.72
C VAL A 37 -26.13 -9.53 6.83
N PHE A 38 -26.63 -8.31 7.00
CA PHE A 38 -26.13 -7.34 7.96
C PHE A 38 -26.90 -7.39 9.28
N GLU A 39 -26.24 -7.84 10.34
CA GLU A 39 -26.83 -7.94 11.68
C GLU A 39 -26.71 -6.63 12.46
N LEU A 40 -27.69 -6.36 13.34
CA LEU A 40 -27.63 -5.24 14.27
C LEU A 40 -26.41 -5.39 15.20
N SER A 41 -25.74 -4.28 15.48
CA SER A 41 -24.55 -4.21 16.35
C SER A 41 -23.27 -4.86 15.83
N LYS A 42 -23.22 -5.32 14.56
CA LYS A 42 -21.99 -5.69 13.85
C LYS A 42 -21.59 -4.61 12.84
N THR A 43 -20.30 -4.52 12.56
CA THR A 43 -19.81 -3.75 11.42
C THR A 43 -20.12 -4.47 10.10
N THR A 44 -20.16 -3.72 9.00
CA THR A 44 -20.34 -4.26 7.65
C THR A 44 -19.30 -5.32 7.31
N ILE A 45 -18.05 -5.12 7.71
CA ILE A 45 -16.93 -6.05 7.44
C ILE A 45 -17.11 -7.36 8.23
N GLU A 46 -17.47 -7.31 9.51
CA GLU A 46 -17.72 -8.52 10.30
C GLU A 46 -18.86 -9.36 9.72
N SER A 47 -19.94 -8.70 9.28
CA SER A 47 -21.05 -9.37 8.62
C SER A 47 -20.62 -10.01 7.29
N LEU A 48 -19.81 -9.30 6.49
CA LEU A 48 -19.28 -9.84 5.24
C LEU A 48 -18.36 -11.04 5.46
N LEU A 49 -17.51 -11.02 6.49
CA LEU A 49 -16.64 -12.15 6.85
C LEU A 49 -17.47 -13.37 7.26
N ASP A 50 -18.52 -13.18 8.07
CA ASP A 50 -19.44 -14.25 8.49
C ASP A 50 -20.15 -14.92 7.30
N ILE A 51 -20.53 -14.14 6.29
CA ILE A 51 -21.16 -14.64 5.07
C ILE A 51 -20.13 -15.29 4.14
N LEU A 52 -18.94 -14.71 4.04
CA LEU A 52 -17.84 -15.21 3.24
C LEU A 52 -17.41 -16.61 3.69
N ASP A 53 -17.32 -16.86 4.99
CA ASP A 53 -17.00 -18.18 5.55
C ASP A 53 -18.09 -19.24 5.27
N LYS A 54 -19.31 -18.81 4.95
CA LYS A 54 -20.46 -19.68 4.64
C LYS A 54 -20.75 -19.78 3.14
N SER A 55 -20.01 -19.07 2.30
CA SER A 55 -20.27 -18.98 0.86
C SER A 55 -19.31 -19.85 0.06
N ASP A 56 -19.84 -20.59 -0.91
CA ASP A 56 -19.04 -21.39 -1.85
C ASP A 56 -18.59 -20.57 -3.07
N PHE A 57 -19.34 -19.50 -3.39
CA PHE A 57 -19.09 -18.59 -4.51
C PHE A 57 -19.55 -17.16 -4.18
N GLY A 58 -19.00 -16.18 -4.91
CA GLY A 58 -19.45 -14.78 -4.90
C GLY A 58 -19.83 -14.27 -6.29
N ILE A 59 -20.87 -13.45 -6.40
CA ILE A 59 -21.23 -12.72 -7.63
C ILE A 59 -21.37 -11.24 -7.29
N PHE A 60 -20.70 -10.37 -8.06
CA PHE A 60 -20.71 -8.94 -7.82
C PHE A 60 -21.27 -8.19 -9.02
N VAL A 61 -22.35 -7.44 -8.82
CA VAL A 61 -22.95 -6.61 -9.87
C VAL A 61 -22.21 -5.28 -9.93
N PHE A 62 -21.49 -5.07 -11.02
CA PHE A 62 -20.75 -3.86 -11.31
C PHE A 62 -21.61 -2.96 -12.19
N SER A 63 -22.42 -2.14 -11.53
CA SER A 63 -23.24 -1.12 -12.16
C SER A 63 -22.55 0.25 -12.12
N PRO A 64 -22.72 1.08 -13.16
CA PRO A 64 -22.05 2.37 -13.33
C PRO A 64 -22.72 3.47 -12.48
N ASP A 65 -22.82 3.25 -11.18
CA ASP A 65 -23.69 4.04 -10.29
C ASP A 65 -23.02 5.29 -9.73
N ASP A 66 -21.69 5.32 -9.71
CA ASP A 66 -20.92 6.46 -9.25
C ASP A 66 -20.22 7.17 -10.42
N ILE A 67 -19.97 8.47 -10.26
CA ILE A 67 -19.20 9.27 -11.22
C ILE A 67 -17.84 9.54 -10.61
N SER A 68 -16.80 8.98 -11.21
CA SER A 68 -15.41 9.30 -10.85
C SER A 68 -14.78 10.18 -11.93
N VAL A 69 -13.90 11.09 -11.50
CA VAL A 69 -13.12 11.92 -12.41
C VAL A 69 -11.79 11.21 -12.68
N ILE A 70 -11.71 10.48 -13.79
CA ILE A 70 -10.52 9.75 -14.19
C ILE A 70 -9.87 10.49 -15.35
N ARG A 71 -8.63 10.95 -15.15
CA ARG A 71 -7.87 11.72 -16.17
C ARG A 71 -8.64 12.96 -16.68
N GLN A 72 -9.30 13.69 -15.78
CA GLN A 72 -10.13 14.88 -16.07
C GLN A 72 -11.44 14.60 -16.84
N GLU A 73 -11.77 13.35 -17.16
CA GLU A 73 -13.07 12.97 -17.72
C GLU A 73 -13.96 12.42 -16.61
N LYS A 74 -15.21 12.91 -16.54
CA LYS A 74 -16.25 12.27 -15.72
C LYS A 74 -16.59 10.94 -16.37
N LYS A 75 -16.22 9.84 -15.72
CA LYS A 75 -16.57 8.49 -16.14
C LYS A 75 -17.47 7.90 -15.10
N ASN A 76 -18.48 7.18 -15.55
CA ASN A 76 -19.18 6.31 -14.63
C ASN A 76 -18.20 5.22 -14.18
N VAL A 77 -18.30 4.82 -12.92
CA VAL A 77 -17.50 3.77 -12.30
C VAL A 77 -18.38 2.88 -11.45
N VAL A 78 -17.86 1.70 -11.14
CA VAL A 78 -18.44 0.87 -10.10
C VAL A 78 -18.15 1.53 -8.75
N ARG A 79 -19.14 1.49 -7.86
CA ARG A 79 -19.00 1.94 -6.49
C ARG A 79 -17.87 1.22 -5.76
N ASP A 80 -17.01 1.97 -5.09
CA ASP A 80 -15.77 1.44 -4.49
C ASP A 80 -16.00 0.31 -3.48
N ASN A 81 -17.09 0.38 -2.70
CA ASN A 81 -17.46 -0.68 -1.75
C ASN A 81 -17.67 -2.04 -2.44
N ILE A 82 -18.23 -2.06 -3.65
CA ILE A 82 -18.49 -3.29 -4.40
C ILE A 82 -17.17 -3.87 -4.94
N ILE A 83 -16.20 -3.02 -5.30
CA ILE A 83 -14.86 -3.45 -5.69
C ILE A 83 -14.12 -4.04 -4.47
N PHE A 84 -14.24 -3.40 -3.30
CA PHE A 84 -13.65 -3.91 -2.06
C PHE A 84 -14.24 -5.27 -1.67
N GLU A 85 -15.56 -5.41 -1.66
CA GLU A 85 -16.24 -6.68 -1.36
C GLU A 85 -15.87 -7.77 -2.36
N PHE A 86 -15.79 -7.44 -3.65
CA PHE A 86 -15.29 -8.35 -4.69
C PHE A 86 -13.87 -8.83 -4.37
N GLY A 87 -12.96 -7.90 -4.04
CA GLY A 87 -11.58 -8.22 -3.67
C GLY A 87 -11.48 -9.11 -2.43
N LEU A 88 -12.28 -8.83 -1.40
CA LEU A 88 -12.37 -9.63 -0.18
C LEU A 88 -12.79 -11.07 -0.49
N PHE A 89 -13.81 -11.25 -1.34
CA PHE A 89 -14.27 -12.57 -1.76
C PHE A 89 -13.22 -13.30 -2.62
N VAL A 90 -12.55 -12.60 -3.55
CA VAL A 90 -11.47 -13.19 -4.37
C VAL A 90 -10.32 -13.67 -3.48
N GLY A 91 -9.96 -12.90 -2.45
CA GLY A 91 -8.88 -13.25 -1.52
C GLY A 91 -9.13 -14.56 -0.77
N LYS A 92 -10.39 -14.85 -0.40
CA LYS A 92 -10.74 -16.05 0.39
C LYS A 92 -11.19 -17.23 -0.47
N LEU A 93 -12.03 -17.01 -1.49
CA LEU A 93 -12.62 -18.09 -2.31
C LEU A 93 -11.83 -18.38 -3.58
N SER A 94 -10.76 -17.62 -3.84
CA SER A 94 -9.99 -17.59 -5.09
C SER A 94 -10.79 -17.06 -6.29
N ARG A 95 -10.06 -16.61 -7.31
CA ARG A 95 -10.63 -15.95 -8.50
C ARG A 95 -11.59 -16.82 -9.32
N GLU A 96 -11.45 -18.15 -9.30
CA GLU A 96 -12.33 -19.05 -10.07
C GLU A 96 -13.73 -19.24 -9.48
N ARG A 97 -13.95 -18.80 -8.24
CA ARG A 97 -15.24 -18.90 -7.54
C ARG A 97 -15.93 -17.56 -7.33
N VAL A 98 -15.34 -16.47 -7.84
CA VAL A 98 -15.90 -15.11 -7.70
C VAL A 98 -16.07 -14.48 -9.08
N PHE A 99 -17.30 -14.10 -9.38
CA PHE A 99 -17.70 -13.52 -10.65
C PHE A 99 -18.06 -12.06 -10.49
N PHE A 100 -17.78 -11.24 -11.50
CA PHE A 100 -18.36 -9.90 -11.58
C PHE A 100 -19.13 -9.73 -12.89
N VAL A 101 -20.17 -8.89 -12.83
CA VAL A 101 -21.21 -8.79 -13.85
C VAL A 101 -21.39 -7.34 -14.26
N ILE A 102 -21.33 -7.06 -15.57
CA ILE A 102 -21.45 -5.71 -16.14
C ILE A 102 -22.59 -5.63 -17.17
N PRO A 103 -23.23 -4.46 -17.35
CA PRO A 103 -24.11 -4.23 -18.48
C PRO A 103 -23.36 -4.29 -19.83
N SER A 104 -24.02 -4.82 -20.86
CA SER A 104 -23.49 -4.87 -22.22
C SER A 104 -23.57 -3.50 -22.87
N GLY A 105 -22.51 -3.09 -23.56
CA GLY A 105 -22.47 -1.80 -24.26
C GLY A 105 -22.31 -0.58 -23.34
N SER A 106 -22.07 -0.78 -22.04
CA SER A 106 -21.72 0.30 -21.13
C SER A 106 -20.22 0.56 -21.14
N ASP A 107 -19.82 1.81 -21.34
CA ASP A 107 -18.44 2.25 -21.29
C ASP A 107 -18.20 2.95 -19.93
N PHE A 108 -17.76 2.17 -18.93
CA PHE A 108 -17.45 2.67 -17.60
C PHE A 108 -16.12 2.08 -17.14
N HIS A 109 -15.36 2.86 -16.34
CA HIS A 109 -13.99 2.49 -16.03
C HIS A 109 -13.95 1.37 -14.99
N LEU A 110 -13.28 0.27 -15.36
CA LEU A 110 -12.93 -0.83 -14.46
C LEU A 110 -11.48 -0.65 -13.97
N PRO A 111 -11.16 -1.04 -12.73
CA PRO A 111 -9.79 -1.12 -12.25
C PRO A 111 -8.88 -1.86 -13.24
N THR A 112 -7.67 -1.34 -13.46
CA THR A 112 -6.74 -1.90 -14.44
C THR A 112 -6.32 -3.32 -14.12
N ASP A 113 -6.33 -3.71 -12.84
CA ASP A 113 -6.01 -5.07 -12.39
C ASP A 113 -7.11 -6.10 -12.74
N LEU A 114 -8.32 -5.63 -13.10
CA LEU A 114 -9.39 -6.47 -13.64
C LEU A 114 -9.32 -6.56 -15.17
N LEU A 115 -8.45 -5.79 -15.83
CA LEU A 115 -8.21 -5.88 -17.28
C LEU A 115 -7.51 -7.21 -17.59
N GLY A 116 -8.28 -8.16 -18.09
CA GLY A 116 -7.83 -9.53 -18.37
C GLY A 116 -8.71 -10.60 -17.76
N ILE A 117 -9.58 -10.25 -16.81
CA ILE A 117 -10.65 -11.14 -16.34
C ILE A 117 -11.89 -10.90 -17.20
N THR A 118 -12.46 -11.96 -17.77
CA THR A 118 -13.65 -11.84 -18.61
C THR A 118 -14.89 -11.61 -17.73
N PRO A 119 -15.56 -10.45 -17.82
CA PRO A 119 -16.77 -10.18 -17.04
C PRO A 119 -17.95 -11.00 -17.55
N GLY A 120 -18.89 -11.30 -16.65
CA GLY A 120 -20.23 -11.67 -17.02
C GLY A 120 -20.96 -10.47 -17.64
N LYS A 121 -21.65 -10.64 -18.75
CA LYS A 121 -22.39 -9.56 -19.41
C LYS A 121 -23.88 -9.85 -19.45
N TYR A 122 -24.71 -8.83 -19.20
CA TYR A 122 -26.15 -8.87 -19.40
C TYR A 122 -26.60 -7.72 -20.30
N ASP A 123 -27.73 -7.84 -20.99
CA ASP A 123 -28.26 -6.77 -21.84
C ASP A 123 -29.24 -5.88 -21.05
N PRO A 124 -28.85 -4.65 -20.65
CA PRO A 124 -29.74 -3.76 -19.90
C PRO A 124 -30.86 -3.17 -20.77
N ASN A 125 -30.77 -3.25 -22.10
CA ASN A 125 -31.64 -2.53 -23.04
C ASN A 125 -32.58 -3.45 -23.82
N ARG A 126 -32.88 -4.65 -23.30
CA ARG A 126 -33.87 -5.55 -23.90
C ARG A 126 -35.23 -4.86 -24.08
N GLU A 127 -35.87 -5.12 -25.21
CA GLU A 127 -37.18 -4.55 -25.56
C GLU A 127 -38.26 -4.88 -24.52
N ASP A 128 -38.27 -6.12 -24.01
CA ASP A 128 -39.18 -6.60 -22.97
C ASP A 128 -38.84 -6.12 -21.55
N LYS A 129 -37.70 -5.41 -21.37
CA LYS A 129 -37.14 -4.95 -20.09
C LYS A 129 -37.00 -6.05 -19.03
N SER A 130 -37.00 -7.31 -19.44
CA SER A 130 -36.89 -8.45 -18.51
C SER A 130 -35.43 -8.66 -18.11
N LEU A 131 -35.04 -8.18 -16.93
CA LEU A 131 -33.70 -8.41 -16.37
C LEU A 131 -33.43 -9.88 -16.08
N GLN A 132 -34.48 -10.66 -15.77
CA GLN A 132 -34.38 -12.10 -15.66
C GLN A 132 -33.95 -12.72 -17.00
N ALA A 133 -34.59 -12.34 -18.12
CA ALA A 133 -34.17 -12.82 -19.43
C ALA A 133 -32.79 -12.28 -19.83
N ALA A 134 -32.46 -11.02 -19.47
CA ALA A 134 -31.18 -10.38 -19.75
C ALA A 134 -29.99 -11.08 -19.10
N THR A 135 -30.16 -11.55 -17.87
CA THR A 135 -29.12 -12.25 -17.10
C THR A 135 -29.08 -13.75 -17.36
N GLY A 136 -30.07 -14.31 -18.08
CA GLY A 136 -30.19 -15.73 -18.36
C GLY A 136 -28.93 -16.38 -18.99
N PRO A 137 -28.36 -15.82 -20.08
CA PRO A 137 -27.15 -16.38 -20.71
C PRO A 137 -25.95 -16.41 -19.75
N LEU A 138 -25.76 -15.34 -18.98
CA LEU A 138 -24.74 -15.25 -17.94
C LEU A 138 -24.96 -16.31 -16.85
N CYS A 139 -26.18 -16.42 -16.32
CA CYS A 139 -26.51 -17.41 -15.30
C CYS A 139 -26.30 -18.85 -15.81
N HIS A 140 -26.47 -19.11 -17.10
CA HIS A 140 -26.14 -20.41 -17.70
C HIS A 140 -24.63 -20.70 -17.68
N GLN A 141 -23.79 -19.70 -17.97
CA GLN A 141 -22.34 -19.83 -17.85
C GLN A 141 -21.92 -20.08 -16.40
N ILE A 142 -22.44 -19.28 -15.46
CA ILE A 142 -22.20 -19.45 -14.02
C ILE A 142 -22.61 -20.86 -13.59
N ARG A 143 -23.80 -21.33 -13.96
CA ARG A 143 -24.28 -22.70 -13.68
C ARG A 143 -23.30 -23.78 -14.13
N THR A 144 -22.69 -23.60 -15.30
CA THR A 144 -21.71 -24.56 -15.83
C THR A 144 -20.47 -24.62 -14.94
N ILE A 145 -20.03 -23.47 -14.42
CA ILE A 145 -18.90 -23.37 -13.49
C ILE A 145 -19.27 -23.93 -12.11
N LEU A 146 -20.45 -23.61 -11.58
CA LEU A 146 -20.94 -24.16 -10.31
C LEU A 146 -20.96 -25.69 -10.32
N LYS A 147 -21.44 -26.29 -11.42
CA LYS A 147 -21.44 -27.75 -11.61
C LYS A 147 -20.04 -28.34 -11.73
N LYS A 148 -19.10 -27.59 -12.32
CA LYS A 148 -17.70 -28.01 -12.46
C LYS A 148 -16.94 -27.96 -11.14
N LEU A 149 -17.14 -26.92 -10.34
CA LEU A 149 -16.34 -26.64 -9.14
C LEU A 149 -16.96 -27.14 -7.83
N GLY A 150 -18.29 -27.35 -7.78
CA GLY A 150 -18.99 -27.86 -6.61
C GLY A 150 -18.93 -26.96 -5.37
N THR A 151 -19.46 -27.45 -4.24
CA THR A 151 -19.38 -26.79 -2.92
C THR A 151 -17.96 -26.85 -2.37
N ILE A 152 -17.56 -25.83 -1.61
CA ILE A 152 -16.37 -25.84 -0.77
C ILE A 152 -16.70 -26.70 0.46
N ASN A 153 -16.11 -27.89 0.56
CA ASN A 153 -16.15 -28.68 1.78
C ASN A 153 -15.07 -28.16 2.73
N ILE A 154 -15.44 -27.23 3.61
CA ILE A 154 -14.69 -27.01 4.84
C ILE A 154 -15.22 -28.03 5.85
N SER A 155 -14.74 -29.27 5.77
CA SER A 155 -14.89 -30.21 6.88
C SER A 155 -13.63 -30.17 7.72
N GLU A 156 -13.81 -29.92 9.01
CA GLU A 156 -12.85 -30.20 10.06
C GLU A 156 -12.20 -31.58 9.87
N GLU A 157 -10.87 -31.57 9.93
CA GLU A 157 -9.92 -32.67 10.15
C GLU A 157 -9.90 -33.94 9.26
N THR A 158 -8.68 -34.24 8.80
CA THR A 158 -8.08 -35.57 8.53
C THR A 158 -8.45 -36.37 7.26
N ALA A 159 -7.36 -36.74 6.57
CA ALA A 159 -7.14 -37.94 5.75
C ALA A 159 -7.97 -38.12 4.45
N LYS A 160 -7.39 -37.66 3.32
CA LYS A 160 -6.84 -38.51 2.23
C LYS A 160 -6.61 -37.65 0.97
N GLU A 161 -5.43 -37.80 0.36
CA GLU A 161 -5.09 -37.27 -0.97
C GLU A 161 -6.16 -37.66 -2.01
N PRO A 162 -6.32 -36.87 -3.08
CA PRO A 162 -5.92 -37.42 -4.37
C PRO A 162 -5.24 -36.44 -5.34
N GLU A 163 -4.54 -37.09 -6.26
CA GLU A 163 -3.64 -36.63 -7.31
C GLU A 163 -4.18 -35.56 -8.29
N LYS A 164 -3.24 -34.65 -8.62
CA LYS A 164 -2.95 -33.91 -9.87
C LYS A 164 -4.05 -33.80 -10.96
N LYS A 165 -4.30 -32.55 -11.39
CA LYS A 165 -3.72 -32.05 -12.66
C LYS A 165 -3.82 -30.53 -12.88
N ASP A 166 -2.63 -29.98 -13.16
CA ASP A 166 -2.29 -28.94 -14.15
C ASP A 166 -2.72 -27.49 -13.91
N LYS A 167 -2.15 -26.88 -12.87
CA LYS A 167 -1.44 -25.59 -13.00
C LYS A 167 -0.21 -25.65 -12.11
N ILE A 168 0.98 -25.49 -12.70
CA ILE A 168 2.25 -25.44 -11.99
C ILE A 168 2.18 -24.23 -11.04
N PRO A 169 2.09 -24.42 -9.71
CA PRO A 169 2.33 -23.36 -8.76
C PRO A 169 3.83 -23.06 -8.79
N ASP A 170 4.21 -21.82 -8.57
CA ASP A 170 5.62 -21.46 -8.37
C ASP A 170 6.12 -22.26 -7.14
N GLU A 171 6.83 -23.38 -7.38
CA GLU A 171 7.18 -24.37 -6.36
C GLU A 171 8.00 -23.74 -5.22
N ASP A 172 8.71 -22.64 -5.50
CA ASP A 172 9.65 -22.00 -4.57
C ASP A 172 9.00 -21.38 -3.31
N TYR A 173 7.70 -21.05 -3.33
CA TYR A 173 7.06 -20.30 -2.22
C TYR A 173 6.02 -21.08 -1.40
N SER A 174 5.71 -22.31 -1.80
CA SER A 174 4.67 -23.14 -1.14
C SER A 174 4.96 -23.48 0.33
N TRP A 175 6.23 -23.49 0.74
CA TRP A 175 6.61 -23.80 2.12
C TRP A 175 6.49 -22.59 3.06
N ILE A 176 6.42 -21.36 2.53
CA ILE A 176 6.28 -20.15 3.37
C ILE A 176 4.94 -20.15 4.09
N ASP A 177 3.86 -20.46 3.38
CA ASP A 177 2.53 -20.54 3.98
C ASP A 177 2.48 -21.61 5.09
N LEU A 178 3.12 -22.76 4.85
CA LEU A 178 3.25 -23.82 5.86
C LEU A 178 4.04 -23.34 7.08
N PHE A 179 5.12 -22.59 6.87
CA PHE A 179 5.94 -22.03 7.94
C PHE A 179 5.16 -21.02 8.78
N ILE A 180 4.41 -20.11 8.15
CA ILE A 180 3.56 -19.12 8.83
C ILE A 180 2.46 -19.82 9.66
N ASN A 181 1.88 -20.89 9.11
CA ASN A 181 0.89 -21.72 9.78
C ASN A 181 1.51 -22.67 10.83
N LYS A 182 2.84 -22.62 11.02
CA LYS A 182 3.61 -23.42 11.99
C LYS A 182 3.60 -24.93 11.73
N ASP A 183 3.33 -25.35 10.50
CA ASP A 183 3.44 -26.75 10.07
C ASP A 183 4.90 -27.09 9.70
N TYR A 184 5.78 -27.07 10.70
CA TYR A 184 7.21 -27.20 10.48
C TYR A 184 7.62 -28.58 9.96
N ASP A 185 6.85 -29.64 10.28
CA ASP A 185 7.09 -30.98 9.76
C ASP A 185 6.93 -31.03 8.24
N GLU A 186 5.84 -30.44 7.70
CA GLU A 186 5.65 -30.41 6.26
C GLU A 186 6.61 -29.40 5.59
N VAL A 187 6.96 -28.28 6.23
CA VAL A 187 8.01 -27.36 5.73
C VAL A 187 9.33 -28.10 5.54
N ILE A 188 9.79 -28.85 6.55
CA ILE A 188 11.04 -29.62 6.51
C ILE A 188 11.00 -30.58 5.32
N LYS A 189 9.92 -31.34 5.18
CA LYS A 189 9.74 -32.31 4.10
C LYS A 189 9.75 -31.65 2.71
N VAL A 190 9.03 -30.54 2.54
CA VAL A 190 8.98 -29.80 1.26
C VAL A 190 10.36 -29.24 0.91
N LEU A 191 11.05 -28.61 1.85
CA LEU A 191 12.39 -28.05 1.62
C LEU A 191 13.42 -29.15 1.31
N GLU A 192 13.39 -30.28 2.04
CA GLU A 192 14.27 -31.42 1.76
C GLU A 192 14.03 -32.01 0.36
N GLU A 193 12.78 -32.07 -0.10
CA GLU A 193 12.47 -32.55 -1.45
C GLU A 193 12.98 -31.57 -2.52
N GLN A 194 12.73 -30.27 -2.35
CA GLN A 194 13.20 -29.24 -3.27
C GLN A 194 14.72 -29.21 -3.40
N LEU A 195 15.43 -29.45 -2.29
CA LEU A 195 16.89 -29.49 -2.26
C LEU A 195 17.49 -30.66 -3.06
N LYS A 196 16.74 -31.72 -3.36
CA LYS A 196 17.25 -32.86 -4.16
C LYS A 196 17.49 -32.50 -5.62
N SER A 197 16.69 -31.57 -6.16
CA SER A 197 16.75 -31.14 -7.56
C SER A 197 17.32 -29.74 -7.76
N GLU A 198 17.57 -28.99 -6.68
CA GLU A 198 18.14 -27.66 -6.74
C GLU A 198 19.63 -27.70 -7.11
N ILE A 199 20.02 -26.82 -8.03
CA ILE A 199 21.40 -26.73 -8.54
C ILE A 199 21.98 -25.32 -8.35
N ASP A 200 21.14 -24.31 -8.11
CA ASP A 200 21.61 -22.96 -7.83
C ASP A 200 22.13 -22.87 -6.39
N ASN A 201 23.43 -22.65 -6.23
CA ASN A 201 24.08 -22.58 -4.91
C ASN A 201 23.46 -21.53 -3.97
N ASN A 202 22.98 -20.39 -4.48
CA ASN A 202 22.36 -19.38 -3.64
C ASN A 202 20.98 -19.85 -3.16
N LYS A 203 20.20 -20.50 -4.03
CA LYS A 203 18.92 -21.11 -3.65
C LYS A 203 19.09 -22.28 -2.68
N ILE A 204 20.17 -23.06 -2.83
CA ILE A 204 20.52 -24.13 -1.88
C ILE A 204 20.76 -23.54 -0.50
N ILE A 205 21.56 -22.48 -0.40
CA ILE A 205 21.85 -21.80 0.87
C ILE A 205 20.56 -21.27 1.48
N ASP A 206 19.75 -20.53 0.73
CA ASP A 206 18.48 -19.98 1.21
C ASP A 206 17.52 -21.07 1.72
N LYS A 207 17.26 -22.11 0.92
CA LYS A 207 16.38 -23.23 1.31
C LYS A 207 16.92 -23.99 2.52
N LYS A 208 18.23 -24.21 2.61
CA LYS A 208 18.86 -24.86 3.77
C LYS A 208 18.82 -23.98 5.03
N THR A 209 18.97 -22.66 4.89
CA THR A 209 18.76 -21.71 6.00
C THR A 209 17.35 -21.86 6.56
N TRP A 210 16.32 -21.82 5.70
CA TRP A 210 14.93 -22.00 6.13
C TRP A 210 14.65 -23.39 6.69
N LEU A 211 15.30 -24.44 6.16
CA LEU A 211 15.24 -25.78 6.73
C LEU A 211 15.80 -25.80 8.15
N CYS A 212 16.97 -25.19 8.39
CA CYS A 212 17.53 -25.05 9.73
C CYS A 212 16.57 -24.30 10.65
N TYR A 213 15.93 -23.24 10.16
CA TYR A 213 14.99 -22.46 10.94
C TYR A 213 13.73 -23.26 11.29
N ALA A 214 13.16 -24.01 10.35
CA ALA A 214 12.00 -24.87 10.60
C ALA A 214 12.33 -25.96 11.64
N VAL A 215 13.51 -26.59 11.54
CA VAL A 215 13.99 -27.53 12.56
C VAL A 215 14.10 -26.84 13.92
N PHE A 216 14.65 -25.62 13.98
CA PHE A 216 14.75 -24.84 15.21
C PHE A 216 13.38 -24.50 15.82
N LYS A 217 12.42 -24.04 15.02
CA LYS A 217 11.06 -23.73 15.53
C LYS A 217 10.33 -24.98 16.02
N LYS A 218 10.63 -26.15 15.46
CA LYS A 218 10.09 -27.45 15.93
C LYS A 218 10.79 -27.93 17.20
N ASN A 219 12.12 -27.89 17.23
CA ASN A 219 12.95 -28.28 18.36
C ASN A 219 14.24 -27.45 18.36
N GLU A 220 14.37 -26.61 19.38
CA GLU A 220 15.48 -25.66 19.51
C GLU A 220 16.85 -26.34 19.51
N THR A 221 17.01 -27.44 20.26
CA THR A 221 18.30 -28.15 20.39
C THR A 221 18.74 -28.77 19.08
N ASP A 222 17.81 -29.41 18.36
CA ASP A 222 18.10 -29.96 17.04
C ASP A 222 18.37 -28.87 16.01
N GLY A 223 17.63 -27.74 16.09
CA GLY A 223 17.84 -26.58 15.23
C GLY A 223 19.23 -25.98 15.38
N ILE A 224 19.67 -25.75 16.62
CA ILE A 224 21.02 -25.24 16.92
C ILE A 224 22.07 -26.17 16.31
N ARG A 225 21.97 -27.49 16.56
CA ARG A 225 22.89 -28.47 15.98
C ARG A 225 22.88 -28.44 14.45
N LYS A 226 21.70 -28.27 13.84
CA LYS A 226 21.55 -28.18 12.39
C LYS A 226 22.17 -26.92 11.80
N MET A 227 22.05 -25.79 12.51
CA MET A 227 22.70 -24.54 12.14
C MET A 227 24.23 -24.65 12.24
N ASP A 228 24.76 -25.32 13.27
CA ASP A 228 26.20 -25.57 13.41
C ASP A 228 26.73 -26.47 12.27
N GLU A 229 26.01 -27.55 11.93
CA GLU A 229 26.32 -28.39 10.76
C GLU A 229 26.32 -27.58 9.46
N PHE A 230 25.34 -26.69 9.29
CA PHE A 230 25.21 -25.83 8.11
C PHE A 230 26.38 -24.84 7.99
N LEU A 231 26.81 -24.21 9.09
CA LEU A 231 27.96 -23.30 9.09
C LEU A 231 29.28 -24.02 8.78
N LEU A 232 29.43 -25.28 9.19
CA LEU A 232 30.57 -26.11 8.80
C LEU A 232 30.52 -26.49 7.31
N GLU A 233 29.33 -26.81 6.78
CA GLU A 233 29.15 -27.12 5.36
C GLU A 233 29.49 -25.90 4.48
N PHE A 234 29.09 -24.71 4.89
CA PHE A 234 29.26 -23.46 4.14
C PHE A 234 30.30 -22.52 4.78
N GLU A 235 31.40 -23.09 5.30
CA GLU A 235 32.42 -22.34 6.06
C GLU A 235 33.03 -21.17 5.27
N THR A 236 33.16 -21.29 3.95
CA THR A 236 33.75 -20.28 3.06
C THR A 236 32.73 -19.35 2.42
N ASN A 237 31.47 -19.40 2.86
CA ASN A 237 30.39 -18.58 2.31
C ASN A 237 29.84 -17.59 3.33
N PHE A 238 30.05 -16.30 3.09
CA PHE A 238 29.61 -15.25 4.01
C PHE A 238 28.08 -15.13 4.11
N ILE A 239 27.34 -15.48 3.04
CA ILE A 239 25.87 -15.44 3.02
C ILE A 239 25.32 -16.43 4.05
N ALA A 240 25.87 -17.65 4.08
CA ALA A 240 25.48 -18.66 5.06
C ALA A 240 25.67 -18.17 6.52
N HIS A 241 26.82 -17.55 6.82
CA HIS A 241 27.10 -16.98 8.14
C HIS A 241 26.13 -15.85 8.49
N ARG A 242 25.89 -14.95 7.54
CA ARG A 242 24.96 -13.83 7.70
C ARG A 242 23.55 -14.31 7.98
N GLU A 243 23.04 -15.25 7.19
CA GLU A 243 21.66 -15.71 7.33
C GLU A 243 21.44 -16.47 8.64
N ILE A 244 22.36 -17.34 9.07
CA ILE A 244 22.23 -18.00 10.39
C ILE A 244 22.31 -16.99 11.54
N ALA A 245 23.23 -16.03 11.49
CA ALA A 245 23.29 -14.98 12.50
C ALA A 245 21.98 -14.17 12.56
N LYS A 246 21.38 -13.88 11.40
CA LYS A 246 20.09 -13.21 11.29
C LYS A 246 18.96 -14.01 11.93
N LEU A 247 18.93 -15.34 11.75
CA LEU A 247 17.96 -16.21 12.45
C LEU A 247 18.13 -16.14 13.96
N TYR A 248 19.36 -16.21 14.47
CA TYR A 248 19.62 -16.05 15.90
C TYR A 248 19.22 -14.67 16.42
N LEU A 249 19.44 -13.60 15.64
CA LEU A 249 18.98 -12.26 15.97
C LEU A 249 17.44 -12.15 16.05
N TRP A 250 16.71 -12.82 15.15
CA TRP A 250 15.24 -12.85 15.16
C TRP A 250 14.68 -13.55 16.40
N GLU A 251 15.39 -14.57 16.89
CA GLU A 251 15.00 -15.36 18.07
C GLU A 251 15.65 -14.85 19.37
N ASP A 252 16.33 -13.69 19.34
CA ASP A 252 16.96 -13.02 20.49
C ASP A 252 18.17 -13.77 21.12
N TYR A 253 18.84 -14.63 20.35
CA TYR A 253 20.11 -15.27 20.72
C TYR A 253 21.29 -14.38 20.31
N LEU A 254 21.37 -13.20 20.93
CA LEU A 254 22.31 -12.14 20.56
C LEU A 254 23.78 -12.57 20.72
N ASP A 255 24.10 -13.34 21.76
CA ASP A 255 25.45 -13.86 22.02
C ASP A 255 25.97 -14.74 20.86
N LYS A 256 25.13 -15.66 20.36
CA LYS A 256 25.45 -16.52 19.22
C LYS A 256 25.56 -15.74 17.93
N SER A 257 24.60 -14.86 17.66
CA SER A 257 24.63 -14.02 16.46
C SER A 257 25.90 -13.17 16.40
N ILE A 258 26.24 -12.48 17.49
CA ILE A 258 27.47 -11.69 17.61
C ILE A 258 28.70 -12.56 17.38
N SER A 259 28.79 -13.72 18.04
CA SER A 259 29.95 -14.61 17.89
C SER A 259 30.14 -15.11 16.45
N ILE A 260 29.05 -15.46 15.77
CA ILE A 260 29.10 -15.89 14.36
C ILE A 260 29.58 -14.74 13.48
N LEU A 261 29.07 -13.53 13.68
CA LEU A 261 29.39 -12.36 12.86
C LEU A 261 30.82 -11.86 13.09
N GLU A 262 31.29 -11.81 14.34
CA GLU A 262 32.67 -11.47 14.67
C GLU A 262 33.65 -12.43 13.97
N ASN A 263 33.38 -13.74 14.02
CA ASN A 263 34.19 -14.74 13.35
C ASN A 263 34.10 -14.65 11.81
N ALA A 264 32.91 -14.37 11.27
CA ALA A 264 32.71 -14.21 9.83
C ALA A 264 33.45 -12.99 9.29
N ILE A 265 33.44 -11.86 10.01
CA ILE A 265 34.15 -10.64 9.61
C ILE A 265 35.66 -10.87 9.49
N LEU A 266 36.25 -11.71 10.35
CA LEU A 266 37.67 -12.08 10.23
C LEU A 266 38.00 -12.83 8.93
N LYS A 267 37.02 -13.55 8.36
CA LYS A 267 37.17 -14.32 7.11
C LYS A 267 36.75 -13.53 5.88
N PHE A 268 35.77 -12.64 6.02
CA PHE A 268 35.09 -11.94 4.94
C PHE A 268 35.09 -10.43 5.18
N GLU A 269 36.28 -9.85 5.38
CA GLU A 269 36.44 -8.45 5.76
C GLU A 269 35.75 -7.47 4.79
N GLU A 270 35.68 -7.77 3.50
CA GLU A 270 35.08 -6.87 2.50
C GLU A 270 33.54 -6.85 2.52
N GLU A 271 32.88 -7.74 3.28
CA GLU A 271 31.44 -7.94 3.21
C GLU A 271 30.68 -7.03 4.20
N ASP A 272 30.33 -5.82 3.75
CA ASP A 272 29.63 -4.79 4.52
C ASP A 272 28.33 -5.27 5.21
N SER A 273 27.64 -6.24 4.62
CA SER A 273 26.40 -6.79 5.20
C SER A 273 26.60 -7.49 6.54
N LEU A 274 27.82 -7.97 6.83
CA LEU A 274 28.16 -8.55 8.14
C LEU A 274 28.31 -7.47 9.21
N TYR A 275 28.91 -6.34 8.86
CA TYR A 275 29.11 -5.21 9.77
C TYR A 275 27.79 -4.54 10.17
N THR A 276 26.90 -4.35 9.19
CA THR A 276 25.58 -3.76 9.44
C THR A 276 24.73 -4.66 10.34
N LEU A 277 24.69 -5.98 10.09
CA LEU A 277 23.99 -6.93 10.95
C LEU A 277 24.62 -7.04 12.36
N LEU A 278 25.95 -7.01 12.46
CA LEU A 278 26.63 -7.02 13.76
C LEU A 278 26.36 -5.73 14.55
N SER A 279 26.29 -4.59 13.85
CA SER A 279 25.86 -3.32 14.45
C SER A 279 24.47 -3.45 15.05
N GLU A 280 23.50 -4.01 14.33
CA GLU A 280 22.14 -4.23 14.85
C GLU A 280 22.16 -5.11 16.12
N CYS A 281 22.96 -6.19 16.13
CA CYS A 281 23.12 -7.03 17.31
C CYS A 281 23.74 -6.26 18.48
N TYR A 282 24.76 -5.44 18.23
CA TYR A 282 25.36 -4.58 19.25
C TYR A 282 24.43 -3.50 19.76
N ARG A 283 23.55 -2.94 18.93
CA ARG A 283 22.54 -1.99 19.39
C ARG A 283 21.61 -2.64 20.41
N LYS A 284 21.12 -3.85 20.12
CA LYS A 284 20.24 -4.59 21.03
C LYS A 284 20.92 -5.01 22.33
N GLU A 285 22.15 -5.52 22.24
CA GLU A 285 22.86 -6.08 23.41
C GLU A 285 23.60 -5.02 24.25
N LYS A 286 24.24 -4.05 23.59
CA LYS A 286 25.21 -3.11 24.21
C LYS A 286 24.81 -1.63 24.06
N GLY A 287 23.76 -1.34 23.30
CA GLY A 287 23.25 0.01 23.06
C GLY A 287 23.89 0.72 21.86
N ASP A 288 23.21 1.77 21.38
CA ASP A 288 23.55 2.49 20.16
C ASP A 288 24.97 3.06 20.14
N GLN A 289 25.47 3.57 21.27
CA GLN A 289 26.81 4.18 21.30
C GLN A 289 27.91 3.15 21.05
N PHE A 290 27.73 1.91 21.51
CA PHE A 290 28.68 0.84 21.25
C PHE A 290 28.68 0.48 19.75
N ALA A 291 27.50 0.34 19.16
CA ALA A 291 27.33 0.08 17.73
C ALA A 291 27.94 1.20 16.86
N LEU A 292 27.69 2.47 17.21
CA LEU A 292 28.29 3.62 16.52
C LEU A 292 29.81 3.60 16.59
N ASN A 293 30.40 3.38 17.78
CA ASN A 293 31.85 3.29 17.93
C ASN A 293 32.43 2.16 17.08
N PHE A 294 31.73 1.02 17.01
CA PHE A 294 32.10 -0.10 16.15
C PHE A 294 32.08 0.32 14.67
N LEU A 295 31.00 0.90 14.16
CA LEU A 295 30.92 1.34 12.77
C LEU A 295 31.96 2.45 12.45
N GLU A 296 32.18 3.38 13.37
CA GLU A 296 33.18 4.45 13.22
C GLU A 296 34.61 3.89 13.10
N SER A 297 34.90 2.79 13.79
CA SER A 297 36.18 2.10 13.64
C SER A 297 36.42 1.53 12.24
N GLN A 298 35.36 1.35 11.44
CA GLN A 298 35.40 0.86 10.06
C GLN A 298 35.49 1.99 9.01
N SER A 299 35.73 3.22 9.46
CA SER A 299 35.63 4.43 8.61
C SER A 299 36.64 4.50 7.45
N THR A 300 37.65 3.64 7.41
CA THR A 300 38.61 3.52 6.30
C THR A 300 38.04 2.79 5.08
N LYS A 301 37.01 1.94 5.26
CA LYS A 301 36.36 1.20 4.18
C LYS A 301 35.66 2.11 3.17
N ASN A 302 35.25 3.30 3.59
CA ASN A 302 34.38 4.18 2.80
C ASN A 302 33.17 3.41 2.24
N SER A 303 32.56 2.57 3.06
CA SER A 303 31.37 1.80 2.68
C SER A 303 30.12 2.66 2.76
N ILE A 304 29.31 2.58 1.70
CA ILE A 304 28.00 3.23 1.65
C ILE A 304 27.06 2.59 2.67
N ALA A 305 26.99 1.25 2.74
CA ALA A 305 26.09 0.54 3.64
C ALA A 305 26.41 0.83 5.12
N ILE A 306 27.68 0.77 5.51
CA ILE A 306 28.12 1.10 6.87
C ILE A 306 27.79 2.55 7.23
N THR A 307 28.02 3.49 6.30
CA THR A 307 27.72 4.90 6.55
C THR A 307 26.22 5.16 6.67
N LEU A 308 25.39 4.48 5.86
CA LEU A 308 23.93 4.60 5.95
C LEU A 308 23.40 4.03 7.26
N GLU A 309 23.99 2.95 7.78
CA GLU A 309 23.64 2.42 9.10
C GLU A 309 23.97 3.45 10.20
N GLN A 310 25.15 4.07 10.17
CA GLN A 310 25.49 5.16 11.10
C GLN A 310 24.49 6.33 11.01
N VAL A 311 24.16 6.73 9.79
CA VAL A 311 23.19 7.80 9.53
C VAL A 311 21.81 7.45 10.07
N SER A 312 21.36 6.21 9.94
CA SER A 312 20.09 5.73 10.50
C SER A 312 20.09 5.88 12.02
N ILE A 313 21.12 5.36 12.70
CA ILE A 313 21.24 5.43 14.16
C ILE A 313 21.26 6.89 14.64
N TYR A 314 22.05 7.77 14.02
CA TYR A 314 22.05 9.19 14.38
C TYR A 314 20.70 9.85 14.13
N SER A 315 19.98 9.48 13.07
CA SER A 315 18.66 10.04 12.74
C SER A 315 17.59 9.60 13.74
N GLU A 316 17.62 8.35 14.19
CA GLU A 316 16.76 7.85 15.28
C GLU A 316 16.99 8.61 16.58
N GLN A 317 18.24 8.97 16.87
CA GLN A 317 18.63 9.81 18.00
C GLN A 317 18.37 11.32 17.78
N LYS A 318 17.88 11.70 16.60
CA LYS A 318 17.71 13.10 16.16
C LYS A 318 19.00 13.92 16.15
N ASP A 319 20.17 13.27 16.14
CA ASP A 319 21.48 13.91 15.98
C ASP A 319 21.81 14.10 14.49
N TYR A 320 21.01 14.93 13.84
CA TYR A 320 21.13 15.18 12.40
C TYR A 320 22.43 15.90 12.03
N ILE A 321 23.11 16.55 12.98
CA ILE A 321 24.42 17.17 12.75
C ILE A 321 25.49 16.10 12.53
N LYS A 322 25.51 15.03 13.35
CA LYS A 322 26.40 13.89 13.10
C LYS A 322 26.00 13.12 11.85
N ALA A 323 24.70 12.91 11.62
CA ALA A 323 24.21 12.29 10.38
C ALA A 323 24.70 13.05 9.13
N LYS A 324 24.62 14.39 9.14
CA LYS A 324 25.11 15.25 8.04
C LYS A 324 26.62 15.08 7.82
N LYS A 325 27.41 15.05 8.90
CA LYS A 325 28.86 14.87 8.79
C LYS A 325 29.22 13.51 8.18
N ALA A 326 28.55 12.44 8.62
CA ALA A 326 28.76 11.09 8.09
C ALA A 326 28.39 11.00 6.60
N ILE A 327 27.18 11.44 6.22
CA ILE A 327 26.73 11.38 4.82
C ILE A 327 27.56 12.29 3.91
N HIS A 328 28.04 13.44 4.42
CA HIS A 328 28.89 14.34 3.64
C HIS A 328 30.25 13.71 3.33
N LYS A 329 30.86 13.01 4.29
CA LYS A 329 32.14 12.32 4.08
C LYS A 329 32.03 11.28 2.96
N ILE A 330 31.00 10.44 2.98
CA ILE A 330 30.81 9.41 1.94
C ILE A 330 30.41 10.01 0.59
N TYR A 331 29.68 11.14 0.58
CA TYR A 331 29.38 11.89 -0.64
C TYR A 331 30.65 12.37 -1.37
N LEU A 332 31.68 12.80 -0.65
CA LEU A 332 32.94 13.21 -1.29
C LEU A 332 33.62 12.05 -2.04
N CYS A 333 33.42 10.81 -1.61
CA CYS A 333 33.92 9.62 -2.29
C CYS A 333 33.05 9.21 -3.48
N PHE A 334 31.73 9.38 -3.38
CA PHE A 334 30.76 8.90 -4.38
C PHE A 334 29.71 9.98 -4.73
N PRO A 335 30.10 11.11 -5.35
CA PRO A 335 29.24 12.28 -5.49
C PRO A 335 28.00 12.05 -6.39
N ASN A 336 28.06 11.09 -7.31
CA ASN A 336 26.97 10.79 -8.24
C ASN A 336 26.03 9.66 -7.76
N ASN A 337 26.32 9.04 -6.61
CA ASN A 337 25.53 7.93 -6.11
C ASN A 337 24.12 8.41 -5.70
N GLU A 338 23.08 7.77 -6.24
CA GLU A 338 21.67 8.11 -6.00
C GLU A 338 21.28 8.03 -4.52
N ILE A 339 21.62 6.91 -3.86
CA ILE A 339 21.24 6.63 -2.48
C ILE A 339 21.87 7.67 -1.54
N ILE A 340 23.13 8.03 -1.75
CA ILE A 340 23.82 9.05 -0.94
C ILE A 340 23.18 10.42 -1.15
N ARG A 341 22.95 10.83 -2.41
CA ARG A 341 22.31 12.12 -2.72
C ARG A 341 20.92 12.23 -2.08
N TYR A 342 20.13 11.16 -2.14
CA TYR A 342 18.80 11.11 -1.53
C TYR A 342 18.86 11.21 -0.01
N ASN A 343 19.69 10.41 0.65
CA ASN A 343 19.82 10.46 2.12
C ASN A 343 20.41 11.78 2.60
N TYR A 344 21.35 12.37 1.86
CA TYR A 344 21.87 13.70 2.18
C TYR A 344 20.78 14.76 2.04
N ALA A 345 19.98 14.73 0.97
CA ALA A 345 18.85 15.64 0.84
C ALA A 345 17.86 15.51 2.01
N ARG A 346 17.53 14.28 2.42
CA ARG A 346 16.65 14.02 3.58
C ARG A 346 17.21 14.61 4.86
N ILE A 347 18.48 14.37 5.19
CA ILE A 347 19.11 14.96 6.39
C ILE A 347 19.11 16.50 6.30
N ALA A 348 19.45 17.06 5.14
CA ALA A 348 19.47 18.51 4.93
C ALA A 348 18.10 19.15 5.17
N LEU A 349 17.00 18.47 4.79
CA LEU A 349 15.65 18.92 5.11
C LEU A 349 15.38 18.96 6.62
N GLU A 350 15.78 17.93 7.38
CA GLU A 350 15.54 17.87 8.83
C GLU A 350 16.27 18.98 9.60
N ILE A 351 17.41 19.45 9.11
CA ILE A 351 18.20 20.54 9.72
C ILE A 351 18.01 21.90 9.06
N SER A 352 17.03 22.03 8.15
CA SER A 352 16.75 23.28 7.42
C SER A 352 17.87 23.80 6.53
N ASP A 353 18.79 22.94 6.07
CA ASP A 353 19.79 23.27 5.04
C ASP A 353 19.16 23.17 3.64
N TYR A 354 18.16 24.01 3.39
CA TYR A 354 17.28 23.86 2.24
C TYR A 354 18.00 24.05 0.90
N GLU A 355 19.07 24.84 0.83
CA GLU A 355 19.85 25.01 -0.39
C GLU A 355 20.58 23.72 -0.80
N ILE A 356 21.10 22.97 0.19
CA ILE A 356 21.74 21.66 -0.05
C ILE A 356 20.68 20.64 -0.46
N ALA A 357 19.53 20.61 0.24
CA ALA A 357 18.41 19.74 -0.11
C ALA A 357 17.91 20.03 -1.54
N LEU A 358 17.74 21.31 -1.90
CA LEU A 358 17.29 21.73 -3.22
C LEU A 358 18.27 21.29 -4.31
N PHE A 359 19.58 21.48 -4.10
CA PHE A 359 20.62 21.04 -5.02
C PHE A 359 20.50 19.55 -5.35
N PHE A 360 20.45 18.70 -4.32
CA PHE A 360 20.35 17.26 -4.51
C PHE A 360 19.01 16.83 -5.11
N LEU A 361 17.89 17.36 -4.62
CA LEU A 361 16.55 16.99 -5.11
C LEU A 361 16.31 17.43 -6.56
N ARG A 362 16.83 18.58 -6.98
CA ARG A 362 16.80 19.01 -8.39
C ARG A 362 17.62 18.09 -9.28
N SER A 363 18.79 17.67 -8.83
CA SER A 363 19.60 16.70 -9.56
C SER A 363 18.90 15.34 -9.66
N LEU A 364 18.36 14.82 -8.55
CA LEU A 364 17.66 13.54 -8.49
C LEU A 364 16.40 13.49 -9.35
N THR A 365 15.59 14.55 -9.36
CA THR A 365 14.40 14.64 -10.22
C THR A 365 14.72 14.78 -11.70
N THR A 366 15.93 15.24 -12.05
CA THR A 366 16.42 15.27 -13.43
C THR A 366 16.88 13.88 -13.86
N ASP A 367 17.67 13.20 -13.03
CA ASP A 367 18.23 11.88 -13.32
C ASP A 367 17.15 10.77 -13.27
N PHE A 368 16.21 10.89 -12.33
CA PHE A 368 15.18 9.90 -12.03
C PHE A 368 13.77 10.53 -12.09
N PRO A 369 13.32 10.99 -13.28
CA PRO A 369 12.09 11.78 -13.40
C PRO A 369 10.81 11.00 -13.10
N LYS A 370 10.87 9.67 -12.99
CA LYS A 370 9.74 8.78 -12.64
C LYS A 370 9.69 8.40 -11.16
N ASN A 371 10.55 8.96 -10.31
CA ASN A 371 10.53 8.68 -8.87
C ASN A 371 9.65 9.72 -8.14
N SER A 372 8.43 9.35 -7.74
CA SER A 372 7.47 10.26 -7.08
C SER A 372 8.03 10.84 -5.78
N THR A 373 8.74 10.04 -5.00
CA THR A 373 9.34 10.43 -3.72
C THR A 373 10.27 11.63 -3.86
N TYR A 374 11.11 11.67 -4.90
CA TYR A 374 12.03 12.79 -5.12
C TYR A 374 11.30 14.08 -5.46
N TRP A 375 10.25 14.00 -6.27
CA TRP A 375 9.40 15.15 -6.58
C TRP A 375 8.63 15.66 -5.36
N GLY A 376 8.13 14.75 -4.52
CA GLY A 376 7.42 15.12 -3.30
C GLY A 376 8.34 15.80 -2.27
N TYR A 377 9.57 15.30 -2.08
CA TYR A 377 10.55 15.98 -1.23
C TYR A 377 11.05 17.30 -1.83
N LEU A 378 11.21 17.39 -3.15
CA LEU A 378 11.51 18.66 -3.83
C LEU A 378 10.41 19.69 -3.55
N SER A 379 9.14 19.29 -3.61
CA SER A 379 8.03 20.15 -3.23
C SER A 379 8.19 20.68 -1.81
N ASN A 380 8.42 19.81 -0.82
CA ASN A 380 8.58 20.21 0.58
C ASN A 380 9.72 21.20 0.77
N CYS A 381 10.86 20.94 0.12
CA CYS A 381 12.02 21.85 0.10
C CYS A 381 11.65 23.23 -0.46
N CYS A 382 10.93 23.26 -1.58
CA CYS A 382 10.54 24.49 -2.25
C CYS A 382 9.52 25.30 -1.44
N VAL A 383 8.64 24.65 -0.67
CA VAL A 383 7.75 25.34 0.28
C VAL A 383 8.56 26.08 1.34
N ALA A 384 9.59 25.44 1.92
CA ALA A 384 10.45 26.05 2.92
C ALA A 384 11.29 27.22 2.39
N LEU A 385 11.57 27.23 1.09
CA LEU A 385 12.29 28.31 0.38
C LEU A 385 11.37 29.35 -0.27
N ASP A 386 10.05 29.30 -0.02
CA ASP A 386 9.05 30.17 -0.65
C ASP A 386 8.98 30.10 -2.19
N PHE A 387 9.50 29.03 -2.81
CA PHE A 387 9.40 28.75 -4.25
C PHE A 387 8.08 28.02 -4.59
N TYR A 388 6.95 28.68 -4.29
CA TYR A 388 5.62 28.06 -4.35
C TYR A 388 5.21 27.54 -5.73
N ASP A 389 5.63 28.18 -6.82
CA ASP A 389 5.36 27.69 -8.17
C ASP A 389 6.03 26.33 -8.41
N LEU A 390 7.35 26.27 -8.17
CA LEU A 390 8.11 25.03 -8.28
C LEU A 390 7.62 23.97 -7.28
N ALA A 391 7.22 24.37 -6.07
CA ALA A 391 6.65 23.45 -5.09
C ALA A 391 5.38 22.80 -5.62
N MET A 392 4.43 23.59 -6.12
CA MET A 392 3.17 23.09 -6.67
C MET A 392 3.37 22.24 -7.91
N VAL A 393 4.26 22.65 -8.84
CA VAL A 393 4.60 21.85 -10.02
C VAL A 393 5.22 20.51 -9.61
N SER A 394 6.14 20.52 -8.65
CA SER A 394 6.80 19.30 -8.17
C SER A 394 5.81 18.37 -7.46
N ALA A 395 4.92 18.89 -6.61
CA ALA A 395 3.90 18.10 -5.95
C ALA A 395 2.92 17.47 -6.94
N LYS A 396 2.44 18.25 -7.93
CA LYS A 396 1.58 17.72 -8.99
C LYS A 396 2.29 16.66 -9.83
N LYS A 397 3.58 16.82 -10.10
CA LYS A 397 4.38 15.80 -10.81
C LYS A 397 4.52 14.52 -9.98
N ALA A 398 4.78 14.64 -8.69
CA ALA A 398 4.81 13.50 -7.77
C ALA A 398 3.46 12.76 -7.79
N ASN A 399 2.36 13.52 -7.72
CA ASN A 399 0.99 13.00 -7.74
C ASN A 399 0.62 12.35 -9.09
N GLU A 400 1.14 12.85 -10.20
CA GLU A 400 0.94 12.25 -11.53
C GLU A 400 1.66 10.90 -11.62
N ILE A 401 2.90 10.83 -11.15
CA ILE A 401 3.74 9.63 -11.21
C ILE A 401 3.15 8.49 -10.37
N ASN A 402 2.65 8.81 -9.18
CA ASN A 402 2.05 7.81 -8.29
C ASN A 402 0.55 7.60 -8.52
N GLU A 403 0.00 8.13 -9.61
CA GLU A 403 -1.42 8.04 -9.97
C GLU A 403 -2.38 8.56 -8.88
N ASN A 404 -1.91 9.54 -8.10
CA ASN A 404 -2.56 10.15 -6.95
C ASN A 404 -2.73 9.18 -5.76
N LYS A 405 -1.96 8.09 -5.66
CA LYS A 405 -2.16 7.05 -4.63
C LYS A 405 -1.40 7.26 -3.32
N GLU A 406 -0.63 8.35 -3.19
CA GLU A 406 0.09 8.64 -1.95
C GLU A 406 -0.60 9.77 -1.17
N GLU A 407 -1.06 9.45 0.05
CA GLU A 407 -1.75 10.39 0.92
C GLU A 407 -0.93 11.64 1.19
N TRP A 408 0.33 11.47 1.61
CA TRP A 408 1.16 12.59 2.06
C TRP A 408 1.39 13.66 0.97
N ILE A 409 1.42 13.27 -0.32
CA ILE A 409 1.53 14.20 -1.45
C ILE A 409 0.24 15.00 -1.61
N ASN A 410 -0.92 14.35 -1.55
CA ASN A 410 -2.21 15.04 -1.62
C ASN A 410 -2.38 16.00 -0.43
N SER A 411 -2.04 15.56 0.78
CA SER A 411 -2.07 16.37 1.99
C SER A 411 -1.15 17.60 1.88
N ASN A 412 0.03 17.47 1.26
CA ASN A 412 0.94 18.58 1.01
C ASN A 412 0.38 19.60 -0.01
N ILE A 413 -0.22 19.14 -1.11
CA ILE A 413 -0.87 20.02 -2.09
C ILE A 413 -1.99 20.81 -1.42
N GLY A 414 -2.84 20.13 -0.65
CA GLY A 414 -3.95 20.76 0.05
C GLY A 414 -3.48 21.81 1.07
N ASN A 415 -2.43 21.49 1.83
CA ASN A 415 -1.83 22.43 2.77
C ASN A 415 -1.22 23.67 2.08
N MET A 416 -0.57 23.50 0.92
CA MET A 416 -0.04 24.63 0.14
C MET A 416 -1.15 25.55 -0.36
N LEU A 417 -2.24 24.99 -0.90
CA LEU A 417 -3.40 25.76 -1.40
C LEU A 417 -4.05 26.53 -0.26
N LYS A 418 -4.27 25.88 0.89
CA LYS A 418 -4.77 26.52 2.12
C LYS A 418 -3.87 27.70 2.53
N ASN A 419 -2.55 27.51 2.56
CA ASN A 419 -1.61 28.58 2.94
C ASN A 419 -1.64 29.79 1.99
N LYS A 420 -2.11 29.62 0.74
CA LYS A 420 -2.25 30.70 -0.25
C LYS A 420 -3.68 31.24 -0.39
N GLY A 421 -4.61 30.82 0.47
CA GLY A 421 -5.99 31.30 0.47
C GLY A 421 -6.93 30.55 -0.47
N PHE A 422 -6.46 29.51 -1.16
CA PHE A 422 -7.30 28.65 -2.00
C PHE A 422 -7.98 27.56 -1.16
N TYR A 423 -8.76 27.97 -0.15
CA TYR A 423 -9.27 27.05 0.87
C TYR A 423 -10.14 25.93 0.29
N SER A 424 -11.03 26.26 -0.65
CA SER A 424 -11.92 25.27 -1.27
C SER A 424 -11.16 24.20 -2.06
N GLU A 425 -10.11 24.59 -2.80
CA GLU A 425 -9.26 23.61 -3.50
C GLU A 425 -8.40 22.82 -2.51
N GLY A 426 -7.88 23.50 -1.48
CA GLY A 426 -7.09 22.85 -0.43
C GLY A 426 -7.86 21.73 0.27
N ILE A 427 -9.14 21.96 0.58
CA ILE A 427 -10.05 20.98 1.18
C ILE A 427 -10.17 19.73 0.30
N ILE A 428 -10.38 19.89 -1.01
CA ILE A 428 -10.50 18.74 -1.94
C ILE A 428 -9.27 17.83 -1.88
N TYR A 429 -8.08 18.41 -1.85
CA TYR A 429 -6.84 17.62 -1.77
C TYR A 429 -6.62 16.98 -0.41
N LEU A 430 -7.03 17.64 0.69
CA LEU A 430 -6.94 17.07 2.03
C LEU A 430 -7.94 15.92 2.22
N GLU A 431 -9.15 16.05 1.68
CA GLU A 431 -10.16 14.97 1.67
C GLU A 431 -9.65 13.76 0.89
N LYS A 432 -9.04 13.96 -0.30
CA LYS A 432 -8.38 12.88 -1.04
C LYS A 432 -7.28 12.18 -0.25
N GLY A 433 -6.46 12.95 0.49
CA GLY A 433 -5.46 12.37 1.38
C GLY A 433 -6.11 11.47 2.44
N LEU A 434 -7.16 11.95 3.10
CA LEU A 434 -7.89 11.20 4.13
C LEU A 434 -8.67 9.99 3.60
N GLU A 435 -9.10 10.00 2.34
CA GLU A 435 -9.67 8.82 1.69
C GLU A 435 -8.67 7.66 1.65
N MET A 436 -7.37 7.96 1.48
CA MET A 436 -6.29 6.96 1.43
C MET A 436 -5.79 6.57 2.81
N ASN A 437 -5.63 7.53 3.72
CA ASN A 437 -5.26 7.29 5.10
C ASN A 437 -6.17 8.06 6.06
N LYS A 438 -7.24 7.37 6.50
CA LYS A 438 -8.24 7.92 7.42
C LYS A 438 -7.68 8.33 8.79
N ASN A 439 -6.51 7.83 9.16
CA ASN A 439 -5.86 8.08 10.45
C ASN A 439 -4.75 9.13 10.37
N SER A 440 -4.65 9.90 9.27
CA SER A 440 -3.66 10.96 9.14
C SER A 440 -4.01 12.17 10.01
N ASP A 441 -3.41 12.24 11.21
CA ASP A 441 -3.53 13.39 12.11
C ASP A 441 -3.17 14.71 11.41
N TYR A 442 -2.14 14.66 10.55
CA TYR A 442 -1.70 15.79 9.75
C TYR A 442 -2.82 16.29 8.84
N ALA A 443 -3.44 15.39 8.06
CA ALA A 443 -4.48 15.78 7.11
C ALA A 443 -5.75 16.29 7.81
N HIS A 444 -6.14 15.67 8.93
CA HIS A 444 -7.27 16.12 9.76
C HIS A 444 -7.07 17.54 10.30
N ASP A 445 -5.92 17.84 10.91
CA ASP A 445 -5.61 19.18 11.42
C ASP A 445 -5.67 20.25 10.32
N ARG A 446 -5.09 19.95 9.15
CA ARG A 446 -5.09 20.87 8.01
C ARG A 446 -6.49 21.03 7.41
N LEU A 447 -7.30 19.99 7.37
CA LEU A 447 -8.67 20.05 6.86
C LEU A 447 -9.54 20.92 7.78
N ALA A 448 -9.50 20.68 9.09
CA ALA A 448 -10.23 21.48 10.07
C ALA A 448 -9.85 22.98 9.98
N THR A 449 -8.55 23.26 9.88
CA THR A 449 -8.05 24.63 9.68
C THR A 449 -8.56 25.24 8.38
N SER A 450 -8.56 24.49 7.28
CA SER A 450 -9.01 24.97 5.96
C SER A 450 -10.51 25.28 5.95
N LEU A 451 -11.33 24.45 6.59
CA LEU A 451 -12.77 24.65 6.73
C LEU A 451 -13.08 25.93 7.51
N LYS A 452 -12.38 26.14 8.63
CA LYS A 452 -12.52 27.36 9.45
C LYS A 452 -12.15 28.62 8.66
N LEU A 453 -11.01 28.61 7.97
CA LEU A 453 -10.56 29.77 7.18
C LEU A 453 -11.53 30.10 6.04
N ARG A 454 -12.14 29.08 5.41
CA ARG A 454 -13.18 29.27 4.40
C ARG A 454 -14.44 29.93 4.96
N GLU A 455 -14.86 29.55 6.17
CA GLU A 455 -16.03 30.15 6.83
C GLU A 455 -15.76 31.62 7.24
N GLU A 456 -14.55 31.90 7.74
CA GLU A 456 -14.11 33.26 8.03
C GLU A 456 -14.08 34.13 6.77
N GLU A 457 -13.59 33.60 5.65
CA GLU A 457 -13.61 34.29 4.35
C GLU A 457 -15.03 34.59 3.89
N LEU A 458 -15.95 33.62 3.96
CA LEU A 458 -17.36 33.81 3.59
C LEU A 458 -18.02 34.90 4.45
N THR A 459 -17.71 34.95 5.73
CA THR A 459 -18.18 36.02 6.64
C THR A 459 -17.70 37.39 6.18
N LYS A 460 -16.39 37.54 5.87
CA LYS A 460 -15.81 38.78 5.36
C LYS A 460 -16.42 39.20 4.02
N VAL A 461 -16.68 38.23 3.12
CA VAL A 461 -17.37 38.50 1.85
C VAL A 461 -18.76 39.07 2.10
N ASN A 462 -19.54 38.45 2.99
CA ASN A 462 -20.89 38.94 3.33
C ASN A 462 -20.88 40.35 3.92
N GLU A 463 -19.90 40.67 4.77
CA GLU A 463 -19.69 42.02 5.30
C GLU A 463 -19.38 43.02 4.17
N LYS A 464 -18.50 42.67 3.24
CA LYS A 464 -18.15 43.52 2.09
C LYS A 464 -19.32 43.73 1.13
N VAL A 465 -20.13 42.70 0.89
CA VAL A 465 -21.37 42.84 0.10
C VAL A 465 -22.37 43.77 0.82
N LYS A 466 -22.49 43.68 2.15
CA LYS A 466 -23.34 44.59 2.95
C LYS A 466 -22.83 46.03 2.89
N GLU A 467 -21.52 46.23 2.96
CA GLU A 467 -20.86 47.54 2.78
C GLU A 467 -21.14 48.11 1.38
N GLY A 468 -20.95 47.33 0.32
CA GLY A 468 -21.27 47.73 -1.05
C GLY A 468 -22.74 48.12 -1.23
N ARG A 469 -23.67 47.35 -0.65
CA ARG A 469 -25.11 47.70 -0.64
C ARG A 469 -25.42 49.00 0.12
N LYS A 470 -24.62 49.38 1.11
CA LYS A 470 -24.76 50.66 1.81
C LYS A 470 -24.28 51.80 0.92
N LEU A 471 -23.11 51.65 0.29
CA LEU A 471 -22.53 52.64 -0.62
C LEU A 471 -23.45 52.92 -1.82
N LEU A 472 -24.02 51.89 -2.45
CA LEU A 472 -24.97 52.05 -3.56
C LEU A 472 -26.21 52.85 -3.18
N ARG A 473 -26.77 52.63 -1.97
CA ARG A 473 -27.94 53.39 -1.49
C ARG A 473 -27.61 54.86 -1.20
N GLN A 474 -26.37 55.15 -0.84
CA GLN A 474 -25.91 56.52 -0.58
C GLN A 474 -25.66 57.30 -1.87
N TYR A 475 -25.40 56.61 -2.99
CA TYR A 475 -25.12 57.22 -4.29
C TYR A 475 -26.30 58.03 -4.88
N ASP A 476 -27.54 57.54 -4.72
CA ASP A 476 -28.73 58.26 -5.22
C ASP A 476 -29.17 59.42 -4.30
N SER A 477 -28.86 59.34 -3.01
CA SER A 477 -29.22 60.40 -2.06
C SER A 477 -28.43 61.70 -2.26
N GLU A 478 -27.23 61.65 -2.84
CA GLU A 478 -26.44 62.86 -3.12
C GLU A 478 -26.78 63.49 -4.49
N ASN A 479 -27.19 62.70 -5.49
CA ASN A 479 -27.53 63.19 -6.84
C ASN A 479 -28.98 63.67 -7.00
N ILE A 480 -29.93 63.17 -6.19
CA ILE A 480 -31.34 63.63 -6.24
C ILE A 480 -31.52 65.00 -5.55
N LEU A 481 -30.62 65.39 -4.65
CA LEU A 481 -30.66 66.70 -4.00
C LEU A 481 -30.10 67.85 -4.87
N GLN A 482 -29.31 67.55 -5.90
CA GLN A 482 -28.80 68.58 -6.85
C GLN A 482 -29.70 68.82 -8.06
N SER A 483 -30.73 68.00 -8.32
CA SER A 483 -31.65 68.17 -9.47
C SER A 483 -32.97 68.89 -9.13
N LYS A 484 -33.12 69.41 -7.90
CA LYS A 484 -34.32 70.13 -7.43
C LYS A 484 -34.18 71.67 -7.36
N GLU A 485 -33.18 72.25 -8.00
CA GLU A 485 -33.10 73.71 -8.20
C GLU A 485 -33.34 74.07 -9.67
N PHE A 486 -34.60 74.23 -10.07
CA PHE A 486 -34.97 75.11 -11.17
C PHE A 486 -36.06 76.07 -10.68
N PRO A 487 -35.80 77.40 -10.65
CA PRO A 487 -36.72 78.38 -10.12
C PRO A 487 -37.81 78.74 -11.13
N PHE A 488 -39.05 78.88 -10.64
CA PHE A 488 -40.14 79.59 -11.31
C PHE A 488 -39.96 81.10 -11.22
#